data_AF-A0A7L2ZR10-F1
#
_entry.id   AF-A0A7L2ZR10-F1
#
_cell.length_a   1.000
_cell.length_b   1.000
_cell.length_c   1.000
_cell.angle_alpha   90.00
_cell.angle_beta   90.00
_cell.angle_gamma   90.00
#
_symmetry.space_group_name_H-M   'P 1'
#
loop_
_entity.id
_entity.type
_entity.pdbx_description
1 polymer ?
#
loop_
_entity_poly.entity_id
_entity_poly.type
_entity_poly.pdbx_seq_one_letter_code
_entity_poly.pdbx_strand_id
1 'polypeptide(L)'
;VEADRAAPEEERSEPSLIRPPPRRRSYVPPEELQRCLECHVREVFGPAVPEDWQQAPLQENRLKHRLLARLAAELGHAVPNSQLHRMRRAGDVLAFYRTPVKDGTKIDELTAAELPPNLKIIWQQ
;
A
#
# COMPACT_ATOMS: atom_id res chain seq x y z
N VAL A 1 -43.92 30.33 -41.53
CA VAL A 1 -43.48 28.94 -41.30
C VAL A 1 -42.10 29.04 -40.68
N GLU A 2 -42.03 28.77 -39.38
CA GLU A 2 -40.81 28.91 -38.56
C GLU A 2 -39.71 27.96 -39.07
N ALA A 3 -38.49 28.49 -39.22
CA ALA A 3 -37.31 27.69 -39.49
C ALA A 3 -36.74 27.19 -38.17
N ASP A 4 -36.85 25.88 -37.99
CA ASP A 4 -36.43 25.10 -36.83
C ASP A 4 -34.94 25.34 -36.53
N ARG A 5 -34.63 25.91 -35.35
CA ARG A 5 -33.26 26.02 -34.85
C ARG A 5 -32.91 24.71 -34.17
N ALA A 6 -32.33 23.77 -34.91
CA ALA A 6 -31.66 22.63 -34.33
C ALA A 6 -30.41 23.12 -33.57
N ALA A 7 -30.50 23.17 -32.24
CA ALA A 7 -29.33 23.33 -31.38
C ALA A 7 -28.51 22.03 -31.44
N PRO A 8 -27.18 22.08 -31.64
CA PRO A 8 -26.36 20.88 -31.55
C PRO A 8 -26.38 20.38 -30.11
N GLU A 9 -26.80 19.13 -29.95
CA GLU A 9 -26.76 18.41 -28.68
C GLU A 9 -25.30 18.36 -28.20
N GLU A 10 -25.02 18.93 -27.03
CA GLU A 10 -23.75 18.75 -26.35
C GLU A 10 -23.59 17.25 -26.04
N GLU A 11 -22.76 16.57 -26.82
CA GLU A 11 -22.31 15.22 -26.52
C GLU A 11 -21.67 15.22 -25.13
N ARG A 12 -22.45 14.84 -24.12
CA ARG A 12 -21.96 14.47 -22.80
C ARG A 12 -21.02 13.29 -22.98
N SER A 13 -19.75 13.60 -23.22
CA SER A 13 -18.67 12.62 -23.25
C SER A 13 -18.71 11.85 -21.94
N GLU A 14 -19.20 10.61 -21.98
CA GLU A 14 -19.16 9.73 -20.84
C GLU A 14 -17.69 9.64 -20.38
N PRO A 15 -17.40 9.85 -19.09
CA PRO A 15 -16.03 9.74 -18.63
C PRO A 15 -15.56 8.31 -18.87
N SER A 16 -14.66 8.14 -19.83
CA SER A 16 -14.10 6.84 -20.15
C SER A 16 -13.30 6.35 -18.94
N LEU A 17 -13.82 5.32 -18.27
CA LEU A 17 -13.13 4.67 -17.15
C LEU A 17 -11.99 3.81 -17.71
N ILE A 18 -10.86 4.44 -17.98
CA ILE A 18 -9.64 3.77 -18.45
C ILE A 18 -9.04 2.99 -17.28
N ARG A 19 -8.61 1.75 -17.55
CA ARG A 19 -7.95 0.91 -16.56
C ARG A 19 -6.66 1.60 -16.07
N PRO A 20 -6.48 1.82 -14.75
CA PRO A 20 -5.23 2.36 -14.24
C PRO A 20 -4.08 1.36 -14.43
N PRO A 21 -2.84 1.83 -14.52
CA PRO A 21 -1.69 0.95 -14.61
C PRO A 21 -1.59 0.05 -13.37
N PRO A 22 -1.09 -1.19 -13.52
CA PRO A 22 -0.85 -2.07 -12.39
C PRO A 22 0.21 -1.46 -11.46
N ARG A 23 0.00 -1.60 -10.16
CA ARG A 23 0.95 -1.13 -9.14
C ARG A 23 2.08 -2.14 -8.98
N ARG A 24 3.30 -1.65 -8.75
CA ARG A 24 4.38 -2.46 -8.18
C ARG A 24 4.04 -2.78 -6.72
N ARG A 25 4.28 -4.00 -6.29
CA ARG A 25 4.11 -4.52 -4.93
C ARG A 25 5.40 -4.41 -4.10
N SER A 26 6.51 -3.99 -4.72
CA SER A 26 7.78 -3.72 -4.04
C SER A 26 7.57 -2.66 -2.97
N TYR A 27 8.07 -2.92 -1.77
CA TYR A 27 7.92 -2.05 -0.62
C TYR A 27 9.26 -1.84 0.08
N VAL A 28 9.58 -0.59 0.36
CA VAL A 28 10.76 -0.19 1.13
C VAL A 28 10.28 0.61 2.34
N PRO A 29 10.64 0.21 3.57
CA PRO A 29 10.22 0.91 4.77
C PRO A 29 10.80 2.34 4.80
N PRO A 30 9.97 3.38 5.00
CA PRO A 30 10.45 4.74 5.21
C PRO A 30 11.25 4.86 6.52
N GLU A 31 12.23 5.76 6.55
CA GLU A 31 13.04 6.03 7.76
C GLU A 31 12.17 6.51 8.93
N GLU A 32 11.15 7.32 8.64
CA GLU A 32 10.23 7.88 9.65
C GLU A 32 9.03 6.98 9.98
N LEU A 33 9.06 5.70 9.57
CA LEU A 33 7.92 4.78 9.73
C LEU A 33 7.35 4.76 11.16
N GLN A 34 8.22 4.72 12.18
CA GLN A 34 7.78 4.70 13.58
C GLN A 34 6.99 5.95 13.95
N ARG A 35 7.49 7.13 13.58
CA ARG A 35 6.84 8.41 13.89
C ARG A 35 5.51 8.52 13.17
N CYS A 36 5.46 8.15 11.89
CA CYS A 36 4.22 8.13 11.12
C CYS A 36 3.18 7.19 11.75
N LEU A 37 3.58 5.97 12.11
CA LEU A 37 2.66 5.00 12.72
C LEU A 37 2.14 5.50 14.07
N GLU A 38 3.01 6.07 14.90
CA GLU A 38 2.63 6.63 16.20
C GLU A 38 1.60 7.75 16.05
N CYS A 39 1.83 8.69 15.13
CA CYS A 39 0.87 9.76 14.83
C CYS A 39 -0.50 9.18 14.45
N HIS A 40 -0.54 8.17 13.57
CA HIS A 40 -1.80 7.56 13.13
C HIS A 40 -2.50 6.77 14.23
N VAL A 41 -1.75 6.05 15.08
CA VAL A 41 -2.31 5.32 16.21
C VAL A 41 -2.93 6.30 17.19
N ARG A 42 -2.23 7.39 17.54
CA ARG A 42 -2.76 8.43 18.42
C ARG A 42 -3.98 9.14 17.82
N GLU A 43 -3.99 9.38 16.51
CA GLU A 43 -5.14 10.03 15.85
C GLU A 43 -6.38 9.12 15.80
N VAL A 44 -6.20 7.81 15.55
CA VAL A 44 -7.32 6.87 15.40
C VAL A 44 -7.87 6.39 16.75
N PHE A 45 -6.99 6.10 17.71
CA PHE A 45 -7.36 5.54 19.01
C PHE A 45 -7.47 6.60 20.13
N GLY A 46 -6.94 7.81 19.91
CA GLY A 46 -7.08 8.93 20.82
C GLY A 46 -6.48 8.69 22.21
N PRO A 47 -7.13 9.15 23.30
CA PRO A 47 -6.59 9.06 24.66
C PRO A 47 -6.54 7.64 25.23
N ALA A 48 -7.09 6.64 24.52
CA ALA A 48 -7.04 5.23 24.93
C ALA A 48 -5.68 4.57 24.64
N VAL A 49 -4.73 5.31 24.06
CA VAL A 49 -3.39 4.80 23.74
C VAL A 49 -2.52 4.81 25.01
N PRO A 50 -1.92 3.68 25.41
CA PRO A 50 -0.97 3.61 26.53
C PRO A 50 0.32 4.41 26.24
N GLU A 51 1.13 4.72 27.27
CA GLU A 51 2.44 5.38 27.05
C GLU A 51 3.30 4.64 26.03
N ASP A 52 3.35 3.30 26.11
CA ASP A 52 3.92 2.48 25.04
C ASP A 52 2.87 2.22 23.96
N TRP A 53 2.79 3.14 23.00
CA TRP A 53 1.83 3.06 21.89
C TRP A 53 1.92 1.74 21.10
N GLN A 54 3.06 1.04 21.10
CA GLN A 54 3.20 -0.23 20.40
C GLN A 54 2.37 -1.35 21.04
N GLN A 55 2.05 -1.24 22.33
CA GLN A 55 1.17 -2.20 23.02
C GLN A 55 -0.31 -1.92 22.82
N ALA A 56 -0.67 -0.82 22.16
CA ALA A 56 -2.07 -0.46 21.93
C ALA A 56 -2.84 -1.61 21.26
N PRO A 57 -3.91 -2.12 21.89
CA PRO A 57 -4.65 -3.27 21.37
C PRO A 57 -5.55 -2.87 20.19
N LEU A 58 -5.46 -3.61 19.09
CA LEU A 58 -6.27 -3.45 17.87
C LEU A 58 -7.53 -4.34 17.93
N GLN A 59 -8.28 -4.27 19.03
CA GLN A 59 -9.47 -5.12 19.24
C GLN A 59 -10.69 -4.65 18.45
N GLU A 60 -10.89 -3.32 18.37
CA GLU A 60 -12.04 -2.78 17.66
C GLU A 60 -11.82 -2.83 16.15
N ASN A 61 -12.61 -3.66 15.46
CA ASN A 61 -12.49 -3.89 14.02
C ASN A 61 -12.59 -2.61 13.17
N ARG A 62 -13.45 -1.65 13.59
CA ARG A 62 -13.63 -0.37 12.87
C ARG A 62 -12.37 0.49 12.93
N LEU A 63 -11.79 0.66 14.12
CA LEU A 63 -10.56 1.42 14.32
C LEU A 63 -9.36 0.73 13.67
N LYS A 64 -9.26 -0.60 13.81
CA LYS A 64 -8.25 -1.41 13.12
C LYS A 64 -8.33 -1.23 11.61
N HIS A 65 -9.52 -1.33 11.02
CA HIS A 65 -9.69 -1.10 9.59
C HIS A 65 -9.28 0.32 9.19
N ARG A 66 -9.72 1.33 9.94
CA ARG A 66 -9.37 2.75 9.67
C ARG A 66 -7.85 2.97 9.68
N LEU A 67 -7.15 2.44 10.68
CA LEU A 67 -5.69 2.52 10.78
C LEU A 67 -5.03 1.85 9.57
N LEU A 68 -5.36 0.58 9.30
CA LEU A 68 -4.73 -0.20 8.24
C LEU A 68 -5.03 0.37 6.84
N ALA A 69 -6.24 0.87 6.61
CA ALA A 69 -6.62 1.49 5.35
C ALA A 69 -5.82 2.78 5.09
N ARG A 70 -5.62 3.60 6.12
CA ARG A 70 -4.81 4.81 6.00
C ARG A 70 -3.35 4.49 5.73
N LEU A 71 -2.77 3.53 6.47
CA LEU A 71 -1.40 3.09 6.24
C LEU A 71 -1.22 2.50 4.83
N ALA A 72 -2.19 1.74 4.33
CA ALA A 72 -2.15 1.20 2.98
C ALA A 72 -2.21 2.30 1.90
N ALA A 73 -2.97 3.37 2.14
CA ALA A 73 -3.05 4.52 1.24
C ALA A 73 -1.76 5.34 1.23
N GLU A 74 -1.17 5.60 2.40
CA GLU A 74 0.04 6.42 2.53
C GLU A 74 1.32 5.67 2.12
N LEU A 75 1.46 4.40 2.53
CA LEU A 75 2.65 3.59 2.26
C LEU A 75 2.56 2.82 0.94
N GLY A 76 1.38 2.81 0.29
CA GLY A 76 1.13 2.02 -0.91
C GLY A 76 1.23 0.50 -0.71
N HIS A 77 1.29 0.03 0.55
CA HIS A 77 1.48 -1.37 0.90
C HIS A 77 0.38 -1.83 1.87
N ALA A 78 -0.47 -2.74 1.40
CA ALA A 78 -1.62 -3.25 2.15
C ALA A 78 -1.29 -4.58 2.84
N VAL A 79 -1.84 -4.77 4.05
CA VAL A 79 -1.70 -6.03 4.79
C VAL A 79 -2.55 -7.13 4.12
N PRO A 80 -1.99 -8.30 3.81
CA PRO A 80 -2.74 -9.40 3.21
C PRO A 80 -3.72 -10.05 4.21
N ASN A 81 -4.84 -10.56 3.71
CA ASN A 81 -5.92 -11.16 4.53
C ASN A 81 -5.41 -12.28 5.45
N SER A 82 -4.45 -13.07 4.98
CA SER A 82 -3.82 -14.15 5.76
C SER A 82 -3.07 -13.66 7.00
N GLN A 83 -2.67 -12.39 7.04
CA GLN A 83 -1.93 -11.80 8.16
C GLN A 83 -2.79 -10.89 9.04
N LEU A 84 -4.02 -10.54 8.63
CA LEU A 84 -4.89 -9.65 9.40
C LEU A 84 -5.19 -10.16 10.81
N HIS A 85 -5.32 -11.47 11.02
CA HIS A 85 -5.56 -12.06 12.34
C HIS A 85 -4.35 -11.95 13.29
N ARG A 86 -3.15 -11.70 12.74
CA ARG A 86 -1.90 -11.52 13.49
C ARG A 86 -1.70 -10.07 13.93
N MET A 87 -2.36 -9.11 13.28
CA MET A 87 -2.33 -7.69 13.66
C MET A 87 -3.20 -7.45 14.90
N ARG A 88 -2.68 -7.77 16.09
CA ARG A 88 -3.41 -7.66 17.36
C ARG A 88 -3.01 -6.42 18.15
N ARG A 89 -1.77 -5.94 17.97
CA ARG A 89 -1.24 -4.73 18.58
C ARG A 89 -0.60 -3.82 17.53
N ALA A 90 -0.45 -2.54 17.84
CA ALA A 90 0.24 -1.59 16.97
C ALA A 90 1.69 -2.02 16.65
N GLY A 91 2.37 -2.68 17.59
CA GLY A 91 3.70 -3.26 17.39
C GLY A 91 3.73 -4.37 16.33
N ASP A 92 2.68 -5.17 16.20
CA ASP A 92 2.58 -6.20 15.15
C ASP A 92 2.53 -5.54 13.76
N VAL A 93 1.78 -4.43 13.66
CA VAL A 93 1.67 -3.63 12.43
C VAL A 93 3.02 -2.98 12.10
N LEU A 94 3.70 -2.43 13.10
CA LEU A 94 5.04 -1.87 12.93
C LEU A 94 6.04 -2.94 12.44
N ALA A 95 6.01 -4.14 13.02
CA ALA A 95 6.89 -5.23 12.62
C ALA A 95 6.65 -5.66 11.17
N PHE A 96 5.39 -5.70 10.73
CA PHE A 96 5.04 -5.95 9.33
C PHE A 96 5.64 -4.90 8.41
N TYR A 97 5.39 -3.61 8.66
CA TYR A 97 5.87 -2.52 7.81
C TYR A 97 7.38 -2.26 7.91
N ARG A 98 8.10 -2.85 8.87
CA ARG A 98 9.56 -2.81 8.88
C ARG A 98 10.18 -3.78 7.87
N THR A 99 9.43 -4.76 7.39
CA THR A 99 9.96 -5.80 6.51
C THR A 99 9.88 -5.35 5.05
N PRO A 100 11.00 -5.18 4.33
CA PRO A 100 10.97 -4.81 2.92
C PRO A 100 10.44 -5.95 2.06
N VAL A 101 9.80 -5.62 0.94
CA VAL A 101 9.28 -6.57 -0.05
C VAL A 101 9.90 -6.28 -1.41
N LYS A 102 10.53 -7.28 -2.02
CA LYS A 102 11.07 -7.21 -3.38
C LYS A 102 10.11 -7.89 -4.35
N ASP A 103 9.90 -7.26 -5.51
CA ASP A 103 9.06 -7.78 -6.60
C ASP A 103 9.84 -8.45 -7.73
N GLY A 104 11.17 -8.44 -7.64
CA GLY A 104 12.02 -9.05 -8.66
C GLY A 104 11.80 -10.56 -8.73
N THR A 105 11.88 -11.11 -9.94
CA THR A 105 12.01 -12.55 -10.09
C THR A 105 13.37 -13.01 -9.56
N LYS A 106 13.52 -14.31 -9.31
CA LYS A 106 14.82 -14.87 -8.89
C LYS A 106 15.94 -14.58 -9.90
N ILE A 107 15.59 -14.43 -11.17
CA ILE A 107 16.56 -14.14 -12.23
C ILE A 107 16.96 -12.67 -12.18
N ASP A 108 16.02 -11.76 -11.97
CA ASP A 108 16.33 -10.34 -11.76
C ASP A 108 17.25 -10.14 -10.55
N GLU A 109 17.04 -10.91 -9.48
CA GLU A 109 17.92 -10.88 -8.30
C GLU A 109 19.31 -11.44 -8.60
N LEU A 110 19.41 -12.53 -9.37
CA LEU A 110 20.69 -13.13 -9.76
C LEU A 110 21.49 -12.26 -10.73
N THR A 111 20.83 -11.59 -11.67
CA THR A 111 21.50 -10.71 -12.64
C THR A 111 21.93 -9.38 -12.01
N ALA A 112 21.26 -8.94 -10.94
CA ALA A 112 21.67 -7.79 -10.15
C ALA A 112 22.85 -8.07 -9.21
N ALA A 113 23.12 -9.34 -8.90
CA ALA A 113 24.27 -9.72 -8.09
C ALA A 113 25.58 -9.68 -8.90
N GLU A 114 26.71 -9.57 -8.21
CA GLU A 114 28.03 -9.65 -8.85
C GLU A 114 28.28 -11.07 -9.35
N LEU A 115 28.07 -11.27 -10.66
CA LEU A 115 28.31 -12.55 -11.29
C LEU A 115 29.81 -12.75 -11.58
N PRO A 116 30.33 -13.97 -11.38
CA PRO A 116 31.68 -14.34 -11.82
C PRO A 116 31.86 -14.05 -13.32
N PRO A 117 33.07 -13.62 -13.76
CA PRO A 117 33.30 -13.18 -15.14
C PRO A 117 33.05 -14.28 -16.19
N ASN A 118 33.14 -15.55 -15.77
CA ASN A 118 32.91 -16.74 -16.58
C ASN A 118 31.44 -17.19 -16.63
N LEU A 119 30.52 -16.51 -15.95
CA LEU A 119 29.10 -16.87 -15.91
C LEU A 119 28.28 -15.87 -16.73
N LYS A 120 27.60 -16.37 -17.77
CA LYS A 120 26.67 -15.61 -18.61
C LYS A 120 25.28 -16.23 -18.53
N ILE A 121 24.30 -15.45 -18.09
CA ILE A 121 22.89 -15.86 -18.02
C ILE A 121 22.17 -15.22 -19.19
N ILE A 122 21.51 -16.02 -20.03
CA ILE A 122 20.67 -15.54 -21.14
C ILE A 122 19.24 -15.96 -20.84
N TRP A 123 18.31 -15.00 -20.82
CA TRP A 123 16.90 -15.26 -20.62
C TRP A 123 16.22 -15.57 -21.95
N GLN A 124 15.62 -16.76 -22.06
CA GLN A 124 14.77 -17.16 -23.18
C GLN A 124 13.37 -17.43 -22.62
N GLN A 125 12.37 -16.79 -23.21
CA GLN A 125 10.99 -16.79 -22.74
C GLN A 125 10.07 -17.53 -23.71
#